data_AF-A0A1Y4BBA3-F1
#
_entry.id   AF-A0A1Y4BBA3-F1
#
_cell.length_a   1.000
_cell.length_b   1.000
_cell.length_c   1.000
_cell.angle_alpha   90.00
_cell.angle_beta   90.00
_cell.angle_gamma   90.00
#
_symmetry.space_group_name_H-M   'P 1'
#
loop_
_entity.id
_entity.type
_entity.pdbx_description
1 polymer ?
#
loop_
_entity_poly.entity_id
_entity_poly.type
_entity_poly.pdbx_seq_one_letter_code
_entity_poly.pdbx_strand_id
1 'polypeptide(L)'
;MDLREYMSVRRAYNIVRQDQTPDDRLTFEEFAILCRLLISNEPMKTSAIADYQGALRPTMTHRTNHLARLGLIDRVEGERDRRNVVCSISELGARRVRELSELTCSRIPSGRSLGRTSPERICRYVDAMGSFFCQAGDIVLLGLRAAGGGPLTVMQLVDALGLLQPTVSMSVAALAEAGYVTRARGVSSLRTTSVSLTARGAEAAEELEEGIEGIVVRRKLRSSRA
;
A
#
# COMPACT_ATOMS: atom_id res chain seq x y z
N MET A 1 2.07 -12.58 -6.38
CA MET A 1 1.13 -11.59 -7.00
C MET A 1 1.92 -10.91 -8.11
N ASP A 2 1.32 -10.46 -9.21
CA ASP A 2 2.12 -9.73 -10.22
C ASP A 2 2.22 -8.22 -9.94
N LEU A 3 3.22 -7.56 -10.55
CA LEU A 3 3.42 -6.11 -10.40
C LEU A 3 2.19 -5.30 -10.82
N ARG A 4 1.47 -5.71 -11.87
CA ARG A 4 0.30 -4.97 -12.37
C ARG A 4 -0.86 -5.02 -11.38
N GLU A 5 -1.08 -6.15 -10.72
CA GLU A 5 -2.03 -6.30 -9.62
C GLU A 5 -1.65 -5.40 -8.46
N TYR A 6 -0.39 -5.44 -8.02
CA TYR A 6 0.12 -4.62 -6.91
C TYR A 6 -0.09 -3.13 -7.17
N MET A 7 0.32 -2.66 -8.36
CA MET A 7 0.17 -1.26 -8.77
C MET A 7 -1.29 -0.84 -8.90
N SER A 8 -2.17 -1.75 -9.34
CA SER A 8 -3.61 -1.44 -9.46
C SER A 8 -4.24 -1.19 -8.09
N VAL A 9 -3.93 -2.02 -7.08
CA VAL A 9 -4.44 -1.84 -5.71
C VAL A 9 -3.82 -0.61 -5.04
N ARG A 10 -2.49 -0.43 -5.12
CA ARG A 10 -1.81 0.75 -4.57
C ARG A 10 -2.39 2.05 -5.14
N ARG A 11 -2.49 2.15 -6.46
CA ARG A 11 -3.04 3.32 -7.15
C ARG A 11 -4.46 3.62 -6.69
N ALA A 12 -5.33 2.60 -6.71
CA ALA A 12 -6.73 2.77 -6.35
C ALA A 12 -6.88 3.26 -4.90
N TYR A 13 -6.15 2.66 -3.95
CA TYR A 13 -6.20 3.09 -2.56
C TYR A 13 -5.61 4.48 -2.36
N ASN A 14 -4.53 4.84 -3.06
CA ASN A 14 -3.95 6.18 -2.96
C ASN A 14 -4.95 7.26 -3.40
N ILE A 15 -5.78 6.99 -4.42
CA ILE A 15 -6.88 7.87 -4.84
C ILE A 15 -7.94 7.96 -3.73
N VAL A 16 -8.41 6.81 -3.20
CA VAL A 16 -9.39 6.78 -2.10
C VAL A 16 -8.90 7.60 -0.91
N ARG A 17 -7.63 7.44 -0.53
CA ARG A 17 -6.98 8.11 0.59
C ARG A 17 -6.95 9.64 0.43
N GLN A 18 -6.79 10.14 -0.80
CA GLN A 18 -6.82 11.58 -1.09
C GLN A 18 -8.20 12.17 -0.86
N ASP A 19 -9.26 11.42 -1.18
CA ASP A 19 -10.65 11.84 -1.02
C ASP A 19 -11.12 11.81 0.46
N GLN A 20 -10.32 11.22 1.37
CA GLN A 20 -10.64 11.20 2.80
C GLN A 20 -10.24 12.51 3.49
N THR A 21 -11.05 12.90 4.48
CA THR A 21 -10.72 13.95 5.45
C THR A 21 -9.42 13.61 6.18
N PRO A 22 -8.65 14.61 6.66
CA PRO A 22 -7.40 14.35 7.37
C PRO A 22 -7.54 13.40 8.56
N ASP A 23 -8.64 13.50 9.31
CA ASP A 23 -8.87 12.71 10.52
C ASP A 23 -9.22 11.24 10.24
N ASP A 24 -9.84 10.95 9.08
CA ASP A 24 -10.22 9.59 8.68
C ASP A 24 -9.21 8.92 7.73
N ARG A 25 -8.11 9.62 7.44
CA ARG A 25 -7.12 9.21 6.44
C ARG A 25 -6.15 8.19 7.02
N LEU A 26 -6.37 6.92 6.65
CA LEU A 26 -5.44 5.85 6.96
C LEU A 26 -4.28 5.79 5.95
N THR A 27 -3.10 5.42 6.43
CA THR A 27 -2.02 4.94 5.57
C THR A 27 -2.38 3.57 5.00
N PHE A 28 -1.71 3.15 3.91
CA PHE A 28 -1.94 1.82 3.34
C PHE A 28 -1.61 0.72 4.36
N GLU A 29 -0.57 0.95 5.17
CA GLU A 29 -0.10 0.01 6.17
C GLU A 29 -1.08 -0.10 7.35
N GLU A 30 -1.72 0.99 7.75
CA GLU A 30 -2.81 0.98 8.75
C GLU A 30 -4.05 0.25 8.21
N PHE A 31 -4.42 0.48 6.94
CA PHE A 31 -5.50 -0.27 6.32
C PHE A 31 -5.18 -1.77 6.27
N ALA A 32 -3.93 -2.14 5.94
CA ALA A 32 -3.48 -3.53 5.97
C ALA A 32 -3.51 -4.16 7.37
N ILE A 33 -3.22 -3.41 8.44
CA ILE A 33 -3.42 -3.89 9.82
C ILE A 33 -4.88 -4.25 10.06
N LEU A 34 -5.82 -3.38 9.66
CA LEU A 34 -7.25 -3.64 9.84
C LEU A 34 -7.72 -4.86 9.02
N CYS A 35 -7.29 -4.97 7.75
CA CYS A 35 -7.58 -6.15 6.94
C CYS A 35 -7.04 -7.43 7.58
N ARG A 36 -5.82 -7.38 8.12
CA ARG A 36 -5.19 -8.52 8.78
C ARG A 36 -5.98 -8.97 10.01
N LEU A 37 -6.33 -8.03 10.89
CA LEU A 37 -7.13 -8.33 12.08
C LEU A 37 -8.50 -8.90 11.70
N LEU A 38 -9.18 -8.32 10.70
CA LEU A 38 -10.46 -8.81 10.20
C LEU A 38 -10.38 -10.25 9.64
N ILE A 39 -9.34 -10.55 8.86
CA ILE A 39 -9.19 -11.86 8.21
C ILE A 39 -8.79 -12.93 9.23
N SER A 40 -7.92 -12.59 10.19
CA SER A 40 -7.51 -13.51 11.24
C SER A 40 -8.68 -13.92 12.14
N ASN A 41 -9.66 -13.01 12.33
CA ASN A 41 -10.81 -13.17 13.21
C ASN A 41 -10.44 -13.57 14.66
N GLU A 42 -9.20 -13.26 15.07
CA GLU A 42 -8.64 -13.54 16.38
C GLU A 42 -7.80 -12.35 16.85
N PRO A 43 -7.74 -12.06 18.16
CA PRO A 43 -6.86 -11.02 18.68
C PRO A 43 -5.38 -11.34 18.41
N MET A 44 -4.62 -10.37 17.92
CA MET A 44 -3.20 -10.54 17.55
C MET A 44 -2.28 -9.72 18.44
N LYS A 45 -1.14 -10.30 18.84
CA LYS A 45 -0.10 -9.53 19.52
C LYS A 45 0.44 -8.43 18.60
N THR A 46 0.65 -7.22 19.14
CA THR A 46 1.24 -6.11 18.39
C THR A 46 2.58 -6.50 17.75
N SER A 47 3.40 -7.32 18.42
CA SER A 47 4.66 -7.84 17.86
C SER A 47 4.42 -8.73 16.64
N ALA A 48 3.40 -9.59 16.65
CA ALA A 48 3.11 -10.48 15.52
C ALA A 48 2.63 -9.68 14.30
N ILE A 49 1.90 -8.58 14.51
CA ILE A 49 1.55 -7.66 13.43
C ILE A 49 2.81 -6.97 12.89
N ALA A 50 3.72 -6.55 13.77
CA ALA A 50 5.00 -5.94 13.40
C ALA A 50 5.85 -6.89 12.54
N ASP A 51 6.03 -8.12 13.01
CA ASP A 51 6.77 -9.17 12.33
C ASP A 51 6.14 -9.47 10.96
N TYR A 52 4.81 -9.54 10.88
CA TYR A 52 4.11 -9.77 9.62
C TYR A 52 4.33 -8.63 8.60
N GLN A 53 4.32 -7.36 9.04
CA GLN A 53 4.55 -6.22 8.15
C GLN A 53 6.05 -5.91 7.91
N GLY A 54 6.97 -6.66 8.53
CA GLY A 54 8.40 -6.32 8.53
C GLY A 54 8.68 -4.95 9.17
N ALA A 55 7.82 -4.49 10.08
CA ALA A 55 7.90 -3.17 10.68
C ALA A 55 8.59 -3.21 12.04
N LEU A 56 9.31 -2.13 12.38
CA LEU A 56 9.87 -1.98 13.72
C LEU A 56 8.74 -1.89 14.77
N ARG A 57 8.96 -2.48 15.96
CA ARG A 57 7.98 -2.46 17.05
C ARG A 57 7.50 -1.05 17.42
N PRO A 58 8.36 -0.01 17.55
CA PRO A 58 7.90 1.36 17.81
C PRO A 58 6.95 1.89 16.74
N THR A 59 7.23 1.60 15.46
CA THR A 59 6.37 1.97 14.33
C THR A 59 5.00 1.29 14.43
N MET A 60 4.99 0.00 14.77
CA MET A 60 3.74 -0.75 14.94
C MET A 60 2.92 -0.25 16.13
N THR A 61 3.58 0.06 17.25
CA THR A 61 2.93 0.68 18.42
C THR A 61 2.31 2.03 18.04
N HIS A 62 3.01 2.86 17.25
CA HIS A 62 2.46 4.15 16.80
C HIS A 62 1.22 3.97 15.93
N ARG A 63 1.26 3.07 14.94
CA ARG A 63 0.11 2.77 14.06
C ARG A 63 -1.08 2.21 14.83
N THR A 64 -0.85 1.24 15.72
CA THR A 64 -1.92 0.64 16.52
C THR A 64 -2.49 1.61 17.55
N ASN A 65 -1.67 2.49 18.15
CA ASN A 65 -2.17 3.61 18.97
C ASN A 65 -3.09 4.53 18.16
N HIS A 66 -2.71 4.88 16.93
CA HIS A 66 -3.52 5.74 16.08
C HIS A 66 -4.86 5.09 15.73
N LEU A 67 -4.84 3.82 15.28
CA LEU A 67 -6.06 3.06 14.99
C LEU A 67 -6.98 2.91 16.21
N ALA A 68 -6.42 2.75 17.40
CA ALA A 68 -7.20 2.68 18.64
C ALA A 68 -7.83 4.03 19.01
N ARG A 69 -7.10 5.16 18.82
CA ARG A 69 -7.67 6.51 19.01
C ARG A 69 -8.85 6.79 18.08
N LEU A 70 -8.83 6.23 16.87
CA LEU A 70 -9.94 6.29 15.92
C LEU A 70 -11.07 5.30 16.24
N GLY A 71 -10.95 4.49 17.30
CA GLY A 71 -11.93 3.47 17.67
C GLY A 71 -12.02 2.29 16.70
N LEU A 72 -11.03 2.11 15.82
CA LEU A 72 -11.03 1.07 14.78
C LEU A 72 -10.50 -0.28 15.30
N ILE A 73 -9.74 -0.27 16.39
CA ILE A 73 -9.26 -1.46 17.08
C ILE A 73 -9.35 -1.29 18.59
N ASP A 74 -9.48 -2.40 19.30
CA ASP A 74 -9.30 -2.46 20.74
C ASP A 74 -7.89 -2.94 21.06
N ARG A 75 -7.33 -2.42 22.15
CA ARG A 75 -5.99 -2.77 22.64
C ARG A 75 -6.07 -3.16 24.10
N VAL A 76 -5.66 -4.38 24.41
CA VAL A 76 -5.66 -4.93 25.76
C VAL A 76 -4.25 -5.30 26.17
N GLU A 77 -3.81 -4.78 27.32
CA GLU A 77 -2.54 -5.16 27.94
C GLU A 77 -2.68 -6.53 28.61
N GLY A 78 -1.68 -7.40 28.46
CA GLY A 78 -1.68 -8.69 29.13
C GLY A 78 -1.58 -8.56 30.66
N GLU A 79 -2.41 -9.32 31.39
CA GLU A 79 -2.51 -9.25 32.86
C GLU A 79 -1.17 -9.50 33.59
N ARG A 80 -0.30 -10.35 33.03
CA ARG A 80 0.99 -10.74 33.64
C ARG A 80 2.21 -9.98 33.08
N ASP A 81 2.13 -9.51 31.84
CA ASP A 81 3.17 -8.69 31.21
C ASP A 81 2.48 -7.64 30.33
N ARG A 82 2.48 -6.40 30.81
CA ARG A 82 1.88 -5.25 30.11
C ARG A 82 2.55 -4.97 28.74
N ARG A 83 3.73 -5.55 28.48
CA ARG A 83 4.39 -5.48 27.17
C ARG A 83 3.74 -6.40 26.13
N ASN A 84 2.92 -7.37 26.56
CA ASN A 84 2.11 -8.19 25.67
C ASN A 84 0.78 -7.48 25.38
N VAL A 85 0.84 -6.48 24.49
CA VAL A 85 -0.36 -5.83 23.98
C VAL A 85 -0.96 -6.68 22.87
N VAL A 86 -2.26 -6.95 23.00
CA VAL A 86 -3.06 -7.68 22.01
C VAL A 86 -4.04 -6.69 21.38
N CYS A 87 -4.20 -6.79 20.06
CA CYS A 87 -5.08 -5.95 19.26
C CYS A 87 -6.20 -6.80 18.65
N SER A 88 -7.43 -6.33 18.73
CA SER A 88 -8.58 -6.91 18.03
C SER A 88 -9.28 -5.84 17.21
N ILE A 89 -9.89 -6.22 16.08
CA ILE A 89 -10.68 -5.27 15.30
C ILE A 89 -11.99 -4.97 16.01
N SER A 90 -12.37 -3.70 16.07
CA SER A 90 -13.70 -3.30 16.59
C SER A 90 -14.77 -3.47 15.51
N GLU A 91 -16.05 -3.37 15.87
CA GLU A 91 -17.13 -3.34 14.88
C GLU A 91 -17.01 -2.15 13.91
N LEU A 92 -16.57 -1.00 14.41
CA LEU A 92 -16.32 0.19 13.60
C LEU A 92 -15.16 -0.06 12.64
N GLY A 93 -14.07 -0.68 13.11
CA GLY A 93 -12.96 -1.11 12.26
C GLY A 93 -13.41 -2.07 11.16
N ALA A 94 -14.23 -3.05 11.48
CA ALA A 94 -14.75 -4.01 10.51
C ALA A 94 -15.63 -3.35 9.45
N ARG A 95 -16.48 -2.37 9.83
CA ARG A 95 -17.24 -1.55 8.87
C ARG A 95 -16.31 -0.72 7.99
N ARG A 96 -15.29 -0.08 8.58
CA ARG A 96 -14.33 0.75 7.86
C ARG A 96 -13.51 -0.04 6.84
N VAL A 97 -13.13 -1.28 7.16
CA VAL A 97 -12.46 -2.18 6.19
C VAL A 97 -13.35 -2.48 4.99
N ARG A 98 -14.64 -2.76 5.20
CA ARG A 98 -15.59 -3.01 4.11
C ARG A 98 -15.72 -1.78 3.22
N GLU A 99 -15.95 -0.62 3.81
CA GLU A 99 -16.06 0.64 3.10
C GLU A 99 -14.80 0.97 2.27
N LEU A 100 -13.61 0.92 2.88
CA LEU A 100 -12.36 1.19 2.17
C LEU A 100 -12.10 0.17 1.08
N SER A 101 -12.48 -1.09 1.27
CA SER A 101 -12.35 -2.14 0.25
C SER A 101 -13.30 -1.90 -0.92
N GLU A 102 -14.53 -1.46 -0.66
CA GLU A 102 -15.53 -1.10 -1.68
C GLU A 102 -15.08 0.13 -2.50
N LEU A 103 -14.65 1.19 -1.81
CA LEU A 103 -14.11 2.39 -2.44
C LEU A 103 -12.86 2.07 -3.27
N THR A 104 -11.95 1.26 -2.75
CA THR A 104 -10.74 0.87 -3.49
C THR A 104 -11.10 0.03 -4.70
N CYS A 105 -12.03 -0.92 -4.57
CA CYS A 105 -12.50 -1.74 -5.67
C CYS A 105 -13.11 -0.89 -6.79
N SER A 106 -13.91 0.13 -6.46
CA SER A 106 -14.55 1.02 -7.45
C SER A 106 -13.58 1.95 -8.17
N ARG A 107 -12.41 2.20 -7.60
CA ARG A 107 -11.34 3.03 -8.21
C ARG A 107 -10.40 2.25 -9.13
N ILE A 108 -10.56 0.93 -9.26
CA ILE A 108 -9.82 0.13 -10.25
C ILE A 108 -10.59 0.16 -11.58
N PRO A 109 -10.05 0.78 -12.64
CA PRO A 109 -10.77 0.89 -13.92
C PRO A 109 -11.01 -0.48 -14.57
N SER A 110 -12.16 -0.62 -15.23
CA SER A 110 -12.44 -1.74 -16.12
C SER A 110 -11.32 -1.88 -17.17
N GLY A 111 -10.82 -3.10 -17.38
CA GLY A 111 -9.73 -3.38 -18.32
C GLY A 111 -8.32 -3.29 -17.72
N ARG A 112 -8.15 -2.82 -16.47
CA ARG A 112 -6.89 -3.01 -15.72
C ARG A 112 -6.87 -4.35 -14.99
N SER A 113 -5.68 -4.73 -14.53
CA SER A 113 -5.52 -5.87 -13.62
C SER A 113 -6.44 -5.66 -12.41
N LEU A 114 -7.18 -6.71 -12.03
CA LEU A 114 -8.22 -6.68 -10.99
C LEU A 114 -9.45 -5.81 -11.27
N GLY A 115 -9.69 -5.32 -12.48
CA GLY A 115 -10.88 -4.51 -12.81
C GLY A 115 -12.24 -5.20 -12.64
N ARG A 116 -12.26 -6.53 -12.38
CA ARG A 116 -13.47 -7.32 -12.07
C ARG A 116 -13.39 -8.00 -10.70
N THR A 117 -12.52 -7.51 -9.82
CA THR A 117 -12.36 -8.06 -8.46
C THR A 117 -13.55 -7.68 -7.58
N SER A 118 -13.59 -8.22 -6.36
CA SER A 118 -14.60 -7.88 -5.36
C SER A 118 -13.98 -7.15 -4.16
N PRO A 119 -14.75 -6.39 -3.38
CA PRO A 119 -14.27 -5.75 -2.16
C PRO A 119 -13.62 -6.76 -1.19
N GLU A 120 -14.20 -7.95 -1.03
CA GLU A 120 -13.63 -8.99 -0.17
C GLU A 120 -12.27 -9.48 -0.69
N ARG A 121 -12.08 -9.52 -2.01
CA ARG A 121 -10.78 -9.82 -2.59
C ARG A 121 -9.81 -8.67 -2.32
N ILE A 122 -10.22 -7.41 -2.50
CA ILE A 122 -9.38 -6.24 -2.17
C ILE A 122 -8.85 -6.32 -0.74
N CYS A 123 -9.70 -6.63 0.24
CA CYS A 123 -9.28 -6.81 1.63
C CYS A 123 -8.13 -7.83 1.78
N ARG A 124 -8.19 -8.96 1.05
CA ARG A 124 -7.09 -9.95 1.06
C ARG A 124 -5.84 -9.50 0.32
N TYR A 125 -6.00 -8.77 -0.78
CA TYR A 125 -4.87 -8.19 -1.49
C TYR A 125 -4.15 -7.20 -0.58
N VAL A 126 -4.88 -6.31 0.10
CA VAL A 126 -4.33 -5.33 1.03
C VAL A 126 -3.66 -5.99 2.24
N ASP A 127 -4.28 -7.01 2.84
CA ASP A 127 -3.66 -7.81 3.91
C ASP A 127 -2.34 -8.46 3.46
N ALA A 128 -2.33 -9.13 2.31
CA ALA A 128 -1.14 -9.77 1.77
C ALA A 128 -0.05 -8.74 1.43
N MET A 129 -0.41 -7.64 0.76
CA MET A 129 0.50 -6.54 0.44
C MET A 129 1.07 -5.87 1.69
N GLY A 130 0.37 -5.91 2.82
CA GLY A 130 0.87 -5.43 4.11
C GLY A 130 2.16 -6.11 4.59
N SER A 131 2.48 -7.30 4.07
CA SER A 131 3.74 -8.00 4.36
C SER A 131 4.95 -7.45 3.62
N PHE A 132 4.74 -6.56 2.66
CA PHE A 132 5.78 -5.95 1.85
C PHE A 132 5.66 -4.44 1.89
N PHE A 133 6.57 -3.81 2.64
CA PHE A 133 6.57 -2.38 2.82
C PHE A 133 7.22 -1.67 1.62
N CYS A 134 6.48 -0.77 0.99
CA CYS A 134 7.01 0.15 -0.02
C CYS A 134 6.71 1.60 0.37
N GLN A 135 7.75 2.43 0.36
CA GLN A 135 7.64 3.87 0.49
C GLN A 135 7.26 4.52 -0.84
N ALA A 136 6.96 5.83 -0.82
CA ALA A 136 6.58 6.56 -2.03
C ALA A 136 7.65 6.50 -3.15
N GLY A 137 8.94 6.52 -2.79
CA GLY A 137 10.04 6.35 -3.74
C GLY A 137 10.02 4.99 -4.44
N ASP A 138 9.83 3.91 -3.69
CA ASP A 138 9.72 2.55 -4.22
C ASP A 138 8.54 2.45 -5.20
N ILE A 139 7.40 3.05 -4.85
CA ILE A 139 6.22 3.10 -5.72
C ILE A 139 6.52 3.88 -7.03
N VAL A 140 7.37 4.90 -6.99
CA VAL A 140 7.81 5.63 -8.21
C VAL A 140 8.70 4.74 -9.07
N LEU A 141 9.66 4.02 -8.50
CA LEU A 141 10.52 3.08 -9.23
C LEU A 141 9.70 1.99 -9.91
N LEU A 142 8.77 1.38 -9.16
CA LEU A 142 7.83 0.38 -9.68
C LEU A 142 6.92 0.95 -10.77
N GLY A 143 6.50 2.21 -10.67
CA GLY A 143 5.73 2.90 -11.70
C GLY A 143 6.49 3.07 -13.02
N LEU A 144 7.76 3.48 -12.94
CA LEU A 144 8.64 3.60 -14.11
C LEU A 144 8.94 2.22 -14.72
N ARG A 145 9.15 1.20 -13.89
CA ARG A 145 9.35 -0.20 -14.31
C ARG A 145 8.13 -0.74 -15.04
N ALA A 146 6.93 -0.55 -14.49
CA ALA A 146 5.67 -0.99 -15.09
C ALA A 146 5.39 -0.32 -16.46
N ALA A 147 5.95 0.86 -16.72
CA ALA A 147 5.89 1.55 -18.00
C ALA A 147 6.95 1.06 -19.02
N GLY A 148 7.69 -0.01 -18.71
CA GLY A 148 8.71 -0.57 -19.58
C GLY A 148 10.02 0.23 -19.62
N GLY A 149 10.30 1.03 -18.58
CA GLY A 149 11.53 1.81 -18.47
C GLY A 149 11.60 3.05 -19.38
N GLY A 150 10.54 3.34 -20.15
CA GLY A 150 10.45 4.55 -20.95
C GLY A 150 10.32 5.83 -20.09
N PRO A 151 10.70 7.00 -20.63
CA PRO A 151 10.59 8.25 -19.91
C PRO A 151 9.13 8.60 -19.59
N LEU A 152 8.84 8.89 -18.34
CA LEU A 152 7.54 9.41 -17.89
C LEU A 152 7.67 10.85 -17.39
N THR A 153 6.67 11.68 -17.65
CA THR A 153 6.55 12.98 -16.99
C THR A 153 6.08 12.83 -15.54
N VAL A 154 6.34 13.84 -14.71
CA VAL A 154 5.81 13.90 -13.34
C VAL A 154 4.28 13.76 -13.31
N MET A 155 3.57 14.34 -14.28
CA MET A 155 2.11 14.22 -14.37
C MET A 155 1.66 12.79 -14.69
N GLN A 156 2.33 12.12 -15.63
CA GLN A 156 2.05 10.71 -15.92
C GLN A 156 2.31 9.81 -14.71
N LEU A 157 3.34 10.11 -13.91
CA LEU A 157 3.59 9.41 -12.65
C LEU A 157 2.48 9.67 -11.63
N VAL A 158 2.03 10.91 -11.46
CA VAL A 158 0.89 11.25 -10.61
C VAL A 158 -0.34 10.43 -10.99
N ASP A 159 -0.69 10.42 -12.28
CA ASP A 159 -1.87 9.71 -12.79
C ASP A 159 -1.75 8.17 -12.65
N ALA A 160 -0.55 7.64 -12.90
CA ALA A 160 -0.27 6.22 -12.82
C ALA A 160 -0.23 5.69 -11.38
N LEU A 161 0.25 6.50 -10.43
CA LEU A 161 0.46 6.09 -9.04
C LEU A 161 -0.70 6.49 -8.11
N GLY A 162 -1.55 7.41 -8.56
CA GLY A 162 -2.62 7.98 -7.75
C GLY A 162 -2.06 8.70 -6.52
N LEU A 163 -0.84 9.24 -6.60
CA LEU A 163 -0.18 10.00 -5.53
C LEU A 163 -0.34 11.50 -5.77
N LEU A 164 -0.20 12.31 -4.72
CA LEU A 164 -0.17 13.76 -4.86
C LEU A 164 1.09 14.23 -5.60
N GLN A 165 0.96 15.27 -6.44
CA GLN A 165 2.08 15.84 -7.20
C GLN A 165 3.28 16.26 -6.32
N PRO A 166 3.11 16.89 -5.14
CA PRO A 166 4.22 17.13 -4.22
C PRO A 166 4.95 15.85 -3.81
N THR A 167 4.22 14.77 -3.52
CA THR A 167 4.82 13.48 -3.12
C THR A 167 5.64 12.88 -4.25
N VAL A 168 5.13 12.90 -5.48
CA VAL A 168 5.87 12.40 -6.66
C VAL A 168 7.10 13.26 -6.91
N SER A 169 6.97 14.59 -6.91
CA SER A 169 8.08 15.51 -7.14
C SER A 169 9.21 15.33 -6.12
N MET A 170 8.87 15.23 -4.83
CA MET A 170 9.84 15.01 -3.77
C MET A 170 10.51 13.64 -3.88
N SER A 171 9.74 12.58 -4.18
CA SER A 171 10.28 11.23 -4.37
C SER A 171 11.23 11.17 -5.57
N VAL A 172 10.86 11.79 -6.69
CA VAL A 172 11.72 11.89 -7.89
C VAL A 172 12.99 12.68 -7.60
N ALA A 173 12.92 13.77 -6.83
CA ALA A 173 14.10 14.55 -6.45
C ALA A 173 15.08 13.71 -5.62
N ALA A 174 14.59 13.04 -4.56
CA ALA A 174 15.40 12.18 -3.71
C ALA A 174 16.00 10.99 -4.46
N LEU A 175 15.22 10.35 -5.33
CA LEU A 175 15.71 9.26 -6.18
C LEU A 175 16.76 9.73 -7.18
N ALA A 176 16.64 10.96 -7.71
CA ALA A 176 17.62 11.53 -8.63
C ALA A 176 18.94 11.85 -7.91
N GLU A 177 18.86 12.42 -6.70
CA GLU A 177 20.01 12.67 -5.84
C GLU A 177 20.73 11.37 -5.47
N ALA A 178 19.98 10.30 -5.22
CA ALA A 178 20.53 8.97 -4.94
C ALA A 178 20.98 8.18 -6.18
N GLY A 179 20.79 8.74 -7.40
CA GLY A 179 21.24 8.14 -8.66
C GLY A 179 20.36 7.01 -9.21
N TYR A 180 19.13 6.84 -8.72
CA TYR A 180 18.19 5.82 -9.22
C TYR A 180 17.40 6.30 -10.45
N VAL A 181 17.22 7.62 -10.62
CA VAL A 181 16.51 8.17 -11.79
C VAL A 181 17.26 9.33 -12.41
N THR A 182 17.09 9.52 -13.72
CA THR A 182 17.54 10.70 -14.44
C THR A 182 16.36 11.62 -14.74
N ARG A 183 16.62 12.93 -14.75
CA ARG A 183 15.66 13.97 -15.12
C ARG A 183 16.13 14.68 -16.36
N ALA A 184 15.35 14.64 -17.43
CA ALA A 184 15.62 15.39 -18.66
C ALA A 184 14.52 16.42 -18.91
N ARG A 185 14.90 17.68 -19.14
CA ARG A 185 13.96 18.73 -19.57
C ARG A 185 13.74 18.58 -21.07
N GLY A 186 12.48 18.50 -21.49
CA GLY A 186 12.13 18.49 -22.92
C GLY A 186 12.62 19.75 -23.64
N VAL A 187 13.02 19.60 -24.90
CA VAL A 187 13.48 20.69 -25.78
C VAL A 187 12.30 21.44 -26.44
N SER A 188 11.07 20.93 -26.27
CA SER A 188 9.85 21.51 -26.86
C SER A 188 9.24 22.62 -25.98
N SER A 189 8.36 23.44 -26.56
CA SER A 189 7.71 24.62 -25.98
C SER A 189 6.95 24.36 -24.67
N LEU A 190 6.69 23.09 -24.34
CA LEU A 190 6.22 22.65 -23.04
C LEU A 190 7.42 22.16 -22.23
N ARG A 191 7.84 22.93 -21.21
CA ARG A 191 8.92 22.59 -20.26
C ARG A 191 8.56 21.37 -19.38
N THR A 192 8.22 20.23 -19.96
CA THR A 192 7.93 19.01 -19.22
C THR A 192 9.24 18.33 -18.83
N THR A 193 9.36 17.99 -17.54
CA THR A 193 10.47 17.20 -17.02
C THR A 193 10.11 15.73 -17.16
N SER A 194 10.89 15.01 -17.95
CA SER A 194 10.81 13.55 -18.08
C SER A 194 11.73 12.89 -17.07
N VAL A 195 11.32 11.73 -16.59
CA VAL A 195 11.96 10.92 -15.57
C VAL A 195 12.15 9.52 -16.13
N SER A 196 13.36 8.97 -16.04
CA SER A 196 13.68 7.61 -16.48
C SER A 196 14.52 6.89 -15.43
N LEU A 197 14.45 5.56 -15.39
CA LEU A 197 15.32 4.76 -14.53
C LEU A 197 16.77 4.83 -15.03
N THR A 198 17.72 4.88 -14.11
CA THR A 198 19.11 4.51 -14.39
C THR A 198 19.27 2.99 -14.37
N ALA A 199 20.44 2.46 -14.71
CA ALA A 199 20.73 1.03 -14.52
C ALA A 199 20.52 0.60 -13.06
N ARG A 200 21.08 1.37 -12.11
CA ARG A 200 20.88 1.17 -10.67
C ARG A 200 19.41 1.27 -10.25
N GLY A 201 18.65 2.20 -10.85
CA GLY A 201 17.22 2.31 -10.63
C GLY A 201 16.42 1.11 -11.14
N ALA A 202 16.82 0.56 -12.28
CA ALA A 202 16.20 -0.61 -12.86
C ALA A 202 16.44 -1.86 -12.00
N GLU A 203 17.68 -2.06 -11.52
CA GLU A 203 18.02 -3.13 -10.58
C GLU A 203 17.21 -3.01 -9.28
N ALA A 204 17.15 -1.82 -8.67
CA ALA A 204 16.35 -1.60 -7.47
C ALA A 204 14.85 -1.84 -7.70
N ALA A 205 14.33 -1.48 -8.87
CA ALA A 205 12.92 -1.74 -9.22
C ALA A 205 12.65 -3.24 -9.45
N GLU A 206 13.63 -3.98 -9.96
CA GLU A 206 13.57 -5.43 -10.16
C GLU A 206 13.57 -6.17 -8.82
N GLU A 207 14.44 -5.81 -7.88
CA GLU A 207 14.42 -6.36 -6.52
C GLU A 207 13.06 -6.16 -5.82
N LEU A 208 12.45 -4.97 -6.01
CA LEU A 208 11.11 -4.69 -5.50
C LEU A 208 10.03 -5.53 -6.18
N GLU A 209 10.13 -5.74 -7.51
CA GLU A 209 9.22 -6.56 -8.30
C GLU A 209 9.30 -8.04 -7.86
N GLU A 210 10.50 -8.59 -7.68
CA GLU A 210 10.71 -9.94 -7.14
C GLU A 210 10.09 -10.11 -5.74
N GLY A 211 10.25 -9.10 -4.88
CA GLY A 211 9.60 -9.07 -3.56
C GLY A 211 8.07 -9.13 -3.65
N ILE A 212 7.47 -8.45 -4.63
CA ILE A 212 6.03 -8.46 -4.90
C ILE A 212 5.57 -9.82 -5.43
N GLU A 213 6.36 -10.45 -6.30
CA GLU A 213 6.07 -11.78 -6.83
C GLU A 213 5.97 -12.83 -5.73
N GLY A 214 6.81 -12.71 -4.70
CA GLY A 214 6.76 -13.52 -3.48
C GLY A 214 5.50 -13.36 -2.62
N ILE A 215 4.68 -12.31 -2.85
CA ILE A 215 3.46 -12.07 -2.06
C ILE A 215 2.37 -13.09 -2.44
N VAL A 216 1.96 -13.89 -1.46
CA VAL A 216 0.91 -14.91 -1.61
C VAL A 216 -0.44 -14.37 -1.14
N VAL A 217 -1.36 -14.15 -2.08
CA VAL A 217 -2.76 -13.79 -1.77
C VAL A 217 -3.58 -15.06 -1.54
N ARG A 218 -3.94 -15.34 -0.28
CA ARG A 218 -4.72 -16.53 0.08
C ARG A 218 -6.12 -16.49 -0.55
N ARG A 219 -6.55 -17.60 -1.15
CA ARG A 219 -7.93 -17.80 -1.65
C ARG A 219 -8.85 -18.16 -0.48
N LYS A 220 -10.15 -17.87 -0.60
CA LYS A 220 -11.16 -18.37 0.35
C LYS A 220 -11.13 -19.90 0.23
N LEU A 221 -10.95 -20.62 1.34
CA LEU A 221 -11.36 -22.02 1.39
C LEU A 221 -12.85 -22.04 1.05
N ARG A 222 -13.22 -22.75 -0.03
CA ARG A 222 -14.64 -23.07 -0.26
C ARG A 222 -15.08 -23.83 0.97
N SER A 223 -15.90 -23.22 1.82
CA SER A 223 -16.68 -23.97 2.80
C SER A 223 -17.48 -24.98 1.98
N SER A 224 -17.10 -26.25 2.07
CA SER A 224 -17.97 -27.34 1.72
C SER A 224 -19.18 -27.19 2.63
N ARG A 225 -20.31 -26.78 2.05
CA ARG A 225 -21.61 -26.92 2.70
C ARG A 225 -21.78 -28.42 2.98
N ALA A 226 -21.72 -28.79 4.25
CA ALA A 226 -22.33 -30.01 4.77
C ALA A 226 -23.68 -29.60 5.35
#